data_AF-A0A6C0I9T1-F1
#
_entry.id   AF-A0A6C0I9T1-F1
#
_cell.length_a   1.000
_cell.length_b   1.000
_cell.length_c   1.000
_cell.angle_alpha   90.00
_cell.angle_beta   90.00
_cell.angle_gamma   90.00
#
_symmetry.space_group_name_H-M   'P 1'
#
loop_
_entity.id
_entity.type
_entity.pdbx_description
1 polymer ?
#
loop_
_entity_poly.entity_id
_entity_poly.type
_entity_poly.pdbx_seq_one_letter_code
_entity_poly.pdbx_strand_id
1 'polypeptide(L)'
;MVIKFNSELLESFCKEYNINLLEKLDDNITCNTKLSAKCINETCNENFNKKFHVLYKSKIFTCKKCTIIAGQQKNKNTVINKYGVEFINQALEVKEKKKQTFLQKYGVDNVAKNIDIINKIKDTIRINYINKYNENPPKILTVEEKNQIIVDKYGTLNFRSSDYIKNKIKQTVMEKYGVDHISKSKDIKLLKIENCLTKYGVEYNAQRPDIAHKMTSSNFMLKEYKFPSGRIDKVQGYEPYALNDLINSYEINENDIITGVKNVPEIWYYDINQQKHRHFVDIFIEAQNKCIEVKSSWTVKMKNVFIKQDAAKALGYLYEIWVYNEKGIIIEKHI
;
A
#
# COMPACT_ATOMS: atom_id res chain seq x y z
N MET A 1 26.34 2.54 -48.80
CA MET A 1 27.06 3.83 -48.69
C MET A 1 27.95 3.77 -47.45
N VAL A 2 29.26 3.97 -47.60
CA VAL A 2 30.18 4.05 -46.46
C VAL A 2 30.13 5.47 -45.92
N ILE A 3 29.73 5.63 -44.66
CA ILE A 3 29.63 6.96 -44.02
C ILE A 3 31.03 7.37 -43.57
N LYS A 4 31.52 8.50 -44.11
CA LYS A 4 32.79 9.09 -43.70
C LYS A 4 32.54 10.05 -42.53
N PHE A 5 33.07 9.71 -41.35
CA PHE A 5 33.02 10.59 -40.19
C PHE A 5 34.12 11.65 -40.33
N ASN A 6 33.73 12.91 -40.46
CA ASN A 6 34.59 14.09 -40.62
C ASN A 6 33.92 15.32 -39.99
N SER A 7 34.59 16.48 -39.99
CA SER A 7 34.07 17.74 -39.42
C SER A 7 32.77 18.21 -40.11
N GLU A 8 32.68 18.09 -41.44
CA GLU A 8 31.47 18.47 -42.20
C GLU A 8 30.24 17.64 -41.80
N LEU A 9 30.41 16.32 -41.60
CA LEU A 9 29.35 15.46 -41.09
C LEU A 9 28.98 15.85 -39.65
N LEU A 10 29.96 16.20 -38.82
CA LEU A 10 29.71 16.62 -37.44
C LEU A 10 28.88 17.91 -37.39
N GLU A 11 29.25 18.92 -38.18
CA GLU A 11 28.54 20.20 -38.24
C GLU A 11 27.10 20.04 -38.73
N SER A 12 26.90 19.34 -39.84
CA SER A 12 25.56 19.05 -40.38
C SER A 12 24.72 18.24 -39.38
N PHE A 13 25.31 17.23 -38.74
CA PHE A 13 24.64 16.42 -37.72
C PHE A 13 24.27 17.23 -36.47
N CYS A 14 25.17 18.06 -35.95
CA CYS A 14 24.88 18.91 -34.80
C CYS A 14 23.77 19.92 -35.11
N LYS A 15 23.75 20.48 -36.33
CA LYS A 15 22.69 21.39 -36.79
C LYS A 15 21.34 20.69 -36.95
N GLU A 16 21.31 19.51 -37.57
CA GLU A 16 20.09 18.72 -37.79
C GLU A 16 19.39 18.37 -36.47
N TYR A 17 20.16 17.97 -35.45
CA TYR A 17 19.62 17.50 -34.16
C TYR A 17 19.73 18.52 -33.02
N ASN A 18 20.07 19.78 -33.33
CA ASN A 18 20.22 20.86 -32.36
C ASN A 18 21.14 20.50 -31.17
N ILE A 19 22.29 19.90 -31.47
CA ILE A 19 23.26 19.43 -30.47
C ILE A 19 24.21 20.57 -30.13
N ASN A 20 24.14 21.04 -28.88
CA ASN A 20 25.04 22.07 -28.36
C ASN A 20 26.30 21.42 -27.74
N LEU A 21 27.38 21.37 -28.51
CA LEU A 21 28.70 20.91 -28.04
C LEU A 21 29.25 21.88 -26.98
N LEU A 22 29.92 21.32 -25.96
CA LEU A 22 30.53 22.09 -24.87
C LEU A 22 31.90 22.65 -25.23
N GLU A 23 32.58 22.00 -26.16
CA GLU A 23 33.94 22.29 -26.56
C GLU A 23 34.05 22.27 -28.09
N LYS A 24 34.89 23.15 -28.64
CA LYS A 24 35.30 23.06 -30.04
C LYS A 24 36.23 21.86 -30.19
N LEU A 25 36.08 21.10 -31.27
CA LEU A 25 36.87 19.91 -31.56
C LEU A 25 37.82 20.17 -32.73
N ASP A 26 38.98 19.54 -32.70
CA ASP A 26 39.99 19.63 -33.76
C ASP A 26 39.52 18.94 -35.06
N ASP A 27 40.19 19.23 -36.18
CA ASP A 27 39.80 18.77 -37.52
C ASP A 27 39.89 17.24 -37.74
N ASN A 28 40.57 16.52 -36.85
CA ASN A 28 40.73 15.06 -36.92
C ASN A 28 39.52 14.31 -36.32
N ILE A 29 38.32 14.60 -36.82
CA ILE A 29 37.09 13.92 -36.42
C ILE A 29 37.04 12.50 -37.01
N THR A 30 36.77 11.52 -36.16
CA THR A 30 36.61 10.12 -36.53
C THR A 30 35.32 9.56 -35.93
N CYS A 31 34.95 8.34 -36.30
CA CYS A 31 33.81 7.64 -35.71
C CYS A 31 33.94 7.47 -34.18
N ASN A 32 35.16 7.42 -33.66
CA ASN A 32 35.46 7.23 -32.24
C ASN A 32 35.61 8.53 -31.45
N THR A 33 35.60 9.69 -32.11
CA THR A 33 35.65 10.99 -31.43
C THR A 33 34.53 11.10 -30.41
N LYS A 34 34.88 11.47 -29.18
CA LYS A 34 33.91 11.67 -28.10
C LYS A 34 33.35 13.09 -28.21
N LEU A 35 32.04 13.19 -28.26
CA LEU A 35 31.31 14.46 -28.29
C LEU A 35 30.75 14.72 -26.89
N SER A 36 31.14 15.85 -26.32
CA SER A 36 30.62 16.39 -25.07
C SER A 36 29.57 17.45 -25.38
N ALA A 37 28.31 17.23 -24.98
CA ALA A 37 27.20 18.14 -25.27
C ALA A 37 26.17 18.21 -24.14
N LYS A 38 25.39 19.28 -24.12
CA LYS A 38 24.26 19.43 -23.18
C LYS A 38 23.17 18.40 -23.48
N CYS A 39 22.54 17.87 -22.44
CA CYS A 39 21.36 17.02 -22.58
C CYS A 39 20.24 17.78 -23.31
N ILE A 40 19.61 17.15 -24.31
CA ILE A 40 18.51 17.79 -25.06
C ILE A 40 17.19 17.88 -24.26
N ASN A 41 17.09 17.18 -23.12
CA ASN A 41 15.92 17.32 -22.25
C ASN A 41 15.96 18.69 -21.56
N GLU A 42 15.01 19.56 -21.90
CA GLU A 42 14.93 20.95 -21.43
C GLU A 42 14.91 21.10 -19.90
N THR A 43 14.39 20.08 -19.19
CA THR A 43 14.33 20.06 -17.72
C THR A 43 15.62 19.54 -17.06
N CYS A 44 16.67 19.27 -17.84
CA CYS A 44 17.89 18.64 -17.39
C CYS A 44 19.13 19.50 -17.70
N ASN A 45 19.86 19.87 -16.65
CA ASN A 45 21.10 20.66 -16.76
C ASN A 45 22.37 19.80 -16.88
N GLU A 46 22.23 18.50 -17.10
CA GLU A 46 23.37 17.57 -17.20
C GLU A 46 23.93 17.54 -18.63
N ASN A 47 25.16 17.04 -18.73
CA ASN A 47 25.83 16.83 -20.00
C ASN A 47 25.91 15.34 -20.36
N PHE A 48 26.22 15.04 -21.61
CA PHE A 48 26.61 13.70 -22.03
C PHE A 48 27.95 13.72 -22.74
N ASN A 49 28.68 12.61 -22.63
CA ASN A 49 29.88 12.34 -23.40
C ASN A 49 29.69 10.99 -24.09
N LYS A 50 29.61 10.99 -25.43
CA LYS A 50 29.38 9.78 -26.23
C LYS A 50 30.20 9.81 -27.51
N LYS A 51 30.62 8.65 -28.00
CA LYS A 51 31.31 8.54 -29.29
C LYS A 51 30.39 8.97 -30.43
N PHE A 52 30.94 9.62 -31.44
CA PHE A 52 30.18 10.17 -32.56
C PHE A 52 29.35 9.09 -33.28
N HIS A 53 29.91 7.94 -33.61
CA HIS A 53 29.15 6.87 -34.26
C HIS A 53 28.00 6.32 -33.40
N VAL A 54 28.12 6.34 -32.06
CA VAL A 54 27.06 5.89 -31.15
C VAL A 54 25.90 6.88 -31.20
N LEU A 55 26.20 8.19 -31.18
CA LEU A 55 25.19 9.24 -31.33
C LEU A 55 24.52 9.17 -32.70
N TYR A 56 25.32 9.02 -33.75
CA TYR A 56 24.83 8.92 -35.12
C TYR A 56 23.87 7.73 -35.32
N LYS A 57 24.21 6.56 -34.77
CA LYS A 57 23.39 5.35 -34.88
C LYS A 57 22.15 5.38 -33.97
N SER A 58 22.31 5.84 -32.73
CA SER A 58 21.23 5.76 -31.73
C SER A 58 20.25 6.93 -31.81
N LYS A 59 20.70 8.10 -32.26
CA LYS A 59 19.96 9.38 -32.19
C LYS A 59 19.50 9.71 -30.75
N ILE A 60 20.26 9.30 -29.73
CA ILE A 60 19.96 9.55 -28.32
C ILE A 60 20.88 10.64 -27.77
N PHE A 61 20.36 11.87 -27.71
CA PHE A 61 21.08 13.09 -27.30
C PHE A 61 20.85 13.47 -25.83
N THR A 62 20.62 12.47 -24.98
CA THR A 62 20.35 12.66 -23.55
C THR A 62 21.49 12.13 -22.70
N CYS A 63 21.64 12.71 -21.49
CA CYS A 63 22.52 12.19 -20.45
C CYS A 63 22.12 10.77 -20.02
N LYS A 64 23.00 10.08 -19.29
CA LYS A 64 22.76 8.69 -18.84
C LYS A 64 21.46 8.58 -18.02
N LYS A 65 21.22 9.53 -17.12
CA LYS A 65 20.02 9.58 -16.27
C LYS A 65 18.74 9.69 -17.09
N CYS A 66 18.64 10.68 -17.98
CA CYS A 66 17.46 10.88 -18.82
C CYS A 66 17.22 9.69 -19.77
N THR A 67 18.30 9.09 -20.30
CA THR A 67 18.21 7.88 -21.13
C THR A 67 17.60 6.70 -20.36
N ILE A 68 18.03 6.50 -19.11
CA ILE A 68 17.48 5.45 -18.23
C ILE A 68 16.01 5.69 -17.93
N ILE A 69 15.63 6.93 -17.58
CA ILE A 69 14.24 7.30 -17.27
C ILE A 69 13.33 7.05 -18.48
N ALA A 70 13.72 7.51 -19.66
CA ALA A 70 12.96 7.30 -20.89
C ALA A 70 12.82 5.80 -21.21
N GLY A 71 13.88 5.02 -21.02
CA GLY A 71 13.86 3.56 -21.19
C GLY A 71 12.93 2.86 -20.20
N GLN A 72 12.94 3.28 -18.93
CA GLN A 72 12.03 2.76 -17.91
C GLN A 72 10.57 3.06 -18.25
N GLN A 73 10.26 4.29 -18.70
CA GLN A 73 8.90 4.66 -19.09
C GLN A 73 8.42 3.86 -20.30
N LYS A 74 9.27 3.69 -21.32
CA LYS A 74 8.97 2.87 -22.49
C LYS A 74 8.67 1.42 -22.10
N ASN A 75 9.49 0.84 -21.22
CA ASN A 75 9.28 -0.51 -20.72
C ASN A 75 7.96 -0.61 -19.94
N LYS A 76 7.68 0.34 -19.03
CA LYS A 76 6.43 0.40 -18.28
C LYS A 76 5.22 0.42 -19.20
N ASN A 77 5.20 1.33 -20.19
CA ASN A 77 4.11 1.43 -21.17
C ASN A 77 3.96 0.13 -21.98
N THR A 78 5.07 -0.51 -22.34
CA THR A 78 5.04 -1.79 -23.08
C THR A 78 4.42 -2.90 -22.24
N VAL A 79 4.76 -2.99 -20.95
CA VAL A 79 4.19 -3.98 -20.03
C VAL A 79 2.69 -3.73 -19.82
N ILE A 80 2.28 -2.48 -19.61
CA ILE A 80 0.87 -2.10 -19.46
C ILE A 80 0.09 -2.47 -20.72
N ASN A 81 0.56 -2.07 -21.90
CA ASN A 81 -0.15 -2.31 -23.16
C ASN A 81 -0.29 -3.80 -23.48
N LYS A 82 0.71 -4.62 -23.14
CA LYS A 82 0.72 -6.04 -23.50
C LYS A 82 0.05 -6.93 -22.44
N TYR A 83 0.16 -6.59 -21.17
CA TYR A 83 -0.23 -7.47 -20.06
C TYR A 83 -1.28 -6.86 -19.12
N GLY A 84 -1.66 -5.59 -19.32
CA GLY A 84 -2.63 -4.90 -18.46
C GLY A 84 -2.15 -4.64 -17.03
N VAL A 85 -0.86 -4.86 -16.75
CA VAL A 85 -0.26 -4.70 -15.42
C VAL A 85 0.92 -3.73 -15.47
N GLU A 86 1.24 -3.12 -14.34
CA GLU A 86 2.33 -2.14 -14.27
C GLU A 86 3.71 -2.80 -14.31
N PHE A 87 3.82 -3.98 -13.69
CA PHE A 87 5.07 -4.73 -13.60
C PHE A 87 4.92 -6.12 -14.18
N ILE A 88 5.89 -6.55 -14.98
CA ILE A 88 5.83 -7.84 -15.70
C ILE A 88 5.66 -9.04 -14.77
N ASN A 89 6.22 -8.97 -13.55
CA ASN A 89 6.08 -10.03 -12.55
C ASN A 89 4.69 -10.09 -11.91
N GLN A 90 3.78 -9.15 -12.21
CA GLN A 90 2.37 -9.24 -11.79
C GLN A 90 1.54 -10.07 -12.78
N ALA A 91 1.96 -10.13 -14.05
CA ALA A 91 1.27 -10.89 -15.09
C ALA A 91 1.28 -12.39 -14.75
N LEU A 92 0.09 -12.98 -14.63
CA LEU A 92 -0.09 -14.38 -14.21
C LEU A 92 0.61 -15.35 -15.17
N GLU A 93 0.50 -15.14 -16.48
CA GLU A 93 1.16 -15.97 -17.49
C GLU A 93 2.69 -15.96 -17.37
N VAL A 94 3.29 -14.82 -17.02
CA VAL A 94 4.74 -14.70 -16.82
C VAL A 94 5.15 -15.42 -15.54
N LYS A 95 4.37 -15.29 -14.46
CA LYS A 95 4.61 -16.01 -13.21
C LYS A 95 4.60 -17.52 -13.44
N GLU A 96 3.61 -18.03 -14.15
CA GLU A 96 3.48 -19.47 -14.38
C GLU A 96 4.59 -20.00 -15.29
N LYS A 97 4.91 -19.29 -16.38
CA LYS A 97 6.03 -19.66 -17.25
C LYS A 97 7.37 -19.67 -16.51
N LYS A 98 7.59 -18.71 -15.62
CA LYS A 98 8.78 -18.64 -14.76
C LYS A 98 8.84 -19.85 -13.81
N LYS A 99 7.72 -20.19 -13.16
CA LYS A 99 7.60 -21.34 -12.26
C LYS A 99 7.90 -22.65 -13.00
N GLN A 100 7.32 -22.86 -14.17
CA GLN A 100 7.57 -24.03 -15.02
C GLN A 100 9.04 -24.14 -15.42
N THR A 101 9.65 -23.01 -15.80
CA THR A 101 11.09 -22.97 -16.14
C THR A 101 11.97 -23.36 -14.95
N PHE A 102 11.63 -22.91 -13.74
CA PHE A 102 12.37 -23.28 -12.54
C PHE A 102 12.21 -24.75 -12.18
N LEU A 103 11.00 -25.30 -12.30
CA LEU A 103 10.75 -26.73 -12.10
C LEU A 103 11.57 -27.57 -13.10
N GLN A 104 11.55 -27.20 -14.39
CA GLN A 104 12.30 -27.91 -15.43
C GLN A 104 13.81 -27.86 -15.23
N LYS A 105 14.37 -26.70 -14.85
CA LYS A 105 15.83 -26.51 -14.75
C LYS A 105 16.42 -26.89 -13.40
N TYR A 106 15.66 -26.73 -12.32
CA TYR A 106 16.19 -26.78 -10.96
C TYR A 106 15.38 -27.70 -10.03
N GLY A 107 14.32 -28.36 -10.53
CA GLY A 107 13.46 -29.25 -9.73
C GLY A 107 12.62 -28.54 -8.67
N VAL A 108 12.65 -27.21 -8.60
CA VAL A 108 11.96 -26.40 -7.59
C VAL A 108 11.17 -25.28 -8.25
N ASP A 109 10.06 -24.87 -7.63
CA ASP A 109 9.19 -23.80 -8.11
C ASP A 109 9.79 -22.39 -7.95
N ASN A 110 10.88 -22.28 -7.19
CA ASN A 110 11.63 -21.07 -6.95
C ASN A 110 13.10 -21.41 -6.81
N VAL A 111 13.94 -20.80 -7.64
CA VAL A 111 15.41 -20.96 -7.65
C VAL A 111 16.04 -20.75 -6.27
N ALA A 112 15.46 -19.89 -5.42
CA ALA A 112 15.93 -19.65 -4.07
C ALA A 112 15.74 -20.83 -3.10
N LYS A 113 14.98 -21.87 -3.50
CA LYS A 113 14.82 -23.13 -2.77
C LYS A 113 15.80 -24.21 -3.24
N ASN A 114 16.50 -24.00 -4.36
CA ASN A 114 17.45 -24.98 -4.88
C ASN A 114 18.71 -25.00 -3.98
N ILE A 115 19.03 -26.17 -3.42
CA ILE A 115 20.09 -26.32 -2.44
C ILE A 115 21.48 -26.01 -3.00
N ASP A 116 21.74 -26.37 -4.26
CA ASP A 116 23.04 -26.15 -4.91
C ASP A 116 23.29 -24.65 -5.10
N ILE A 117 22.25 -23.92 -5.48
CA ILE A 117 22.31 -22.46 -5.65
C ILE A 117 22.50 -21.77 -4.29
N ILE A 118 21.80 -22.22 -3.24
CA ILE A 118 21.99 -21.72 -1.87
C ILE A 118 23.46 -21.91 -1.45
N ASN A 119 24.02 -23.09 -1.66
CA ASN A 119 25.40 -23.39 -1.28
C ASN A 119 26.39 -22.54 -2.08
N LYS A 120 26.20 -22.40 -3.39
CA LYS A 120 27.02 -21.53 -4.24
C LYS A 120 27.02 -20.07 -3.77
N ILE A 121 25.85 -19.56 -3.34
CA ILE A 121 25.74 -18.21 -2.78
C ILE A 121 26.55 -18.09 -1.48
N LYS A 122 26.43 -19.07 -0.57
CA LYS A 122 27.19 -19.10 0.68
C LYS A 122 28.70 -19.11 0.44
N ASP A 123 29.16 -19.94 -0.50
CA ASP A 123 30.58 -20.03 -0.84
C ASP A 123 31.11 -18.73 -1.43
N THR A 124 30.35 -18.13 -2.35
CA THR A 124 30.71 -16.84 -2.96
C THR A 124 30.81 -15.74 -1.90
N ILE A 125 29.87 -15.68 -0.96
CA ILE A 125 29.90 -14.72 0.15
C ILE A 125 31.13 -14.97 1.02
N ARG A 126 31.42 -16.23 1.36
CA ARG A 126 32.59 -16.62 2.16
C ARG A 126 33.91 -16.20 1.47
N ILE A 127 34.08 -16.53 0.20
CA ILE A 127 35.27 -16.17 -0.59
C ILE A 127 35.44 -14.66 -0.66
N ASN A 128 34.37 -13.93 -0.99
CA ASN A 128 34.43 -12.46 -1.07
C ASN A 128 34.77 -11.83 0.29
N TYR A 129 34.29 -12.43 1.38
CA TYR A 129 34.60 -11.98 2.73
C TYR A 129 36.08 -12.21 3.06
N ILE A 130 36.62 -13.41 2.78
CA ILE A 130 38.05 -13.71 2.96
C ILE A 130 38.91 -12.75 2.14
N ASN A 131 38.61 -12.60 0.85
CA ASN A 131 39.36 -11.74 -0.08
C ASN A 131 39.32 -10.26 0.34
N LYS A 132 38.21 -9.79 0.91
CA LYS A 132 38.07 -8.40 1.32
C LYS A 132 38.86 -8.08 2.59
N TYR A 133 39.00 -9.04 3.49
CA TYR A 133 39.54 -8.82 4.82
C TYR A 133 40.89 -9.50 5.07
N ASN A 134 41.50 -10.14 4.06
CA ASN A 134 42.80 -10.82 4.14
C ASN A 134 42.93 -11.67 5.41
N GLU A 135 41.92 -12.53 5.65
CA GLU A 135 41.84 -13.41 6.82
C GLU A 135 41.72 -12.71 8.19
N ASN A 136 41.58 -11.37 8.23
CA ASN A 136 41.35 -10.60 9.45
C ASN A 136 39.92 -10.03 9.49
N PRO A 137 38.92 -10.87 9.79
CA PRO A 137 37.52 -10.48 9.71
C PRO A 137 37.17 -9.42 10.78
N PRO A 138 36.26 -8.47 10.48
CA PRO A 138 35.72 -7.60 11.50
C PRO A 138 35.10 -8.41 12.64
N LYS A 139 35.31 -7.95 13.88
CA LYS A 139 34.76 -8.57 15.09
C LYS A 139 33.25 -8.77 14.94
N ILE A 140 32.79 -10.00 15.09
CA ILE A 140 31.36 -10.29 15.19
C ILE A 140 30.92 -9.89 16.59
N LEU A 141 30.15 -8.81 16.67
CA LEU A 141 29.62 -8.33 17.94
C LEU A 141 28.57 -9.30 18.49
N THR A 142 28.61 -9.56 19.79
CA THR A 142 27.56 -10.32 20.49
C THR A 142 26.25 -9.54 20.51
N VAL A 143 25.16 -10.18 20.93
CA VAL A 143 23.86 -9.50 21.06
C VAL A 143 23.96 -8.37 22.10
N GLU A 144 24.68 -8.61 23.19
CA GLU A 144 24.92 -7.67 24.27
C GLU A 144 25.72 -6.46 23.78
N GLU A 145 26.79 -6.68 23.01
CA GLU A 145 27.59 -5.59 22.44
C GLU A 145 26.79 -4.73 21.45
N LYS A 146 25.95 -5.36 20.61
CA LYS A 146 25.04 -4.65 19.70
C LYS A 146 24.01 -3.83 20.46
N ASN A 147 23.43 -4.42 21.49
CA ASN A 147 22.44 -3.79 22.35
C ASN A 147 23.04 -2.60 23.09
N GLN A 148 24.27 -2.72 23.59
CA GLN A 148 24.97 -1.63 24.25
C GLN A 148 25.19 -0.46 23.29
N ILE A 149 25.67 -0.71 22.06
CA ILE A 149 25.84 0.35 21.04
C ILE A 149 24.52 1.07 20.72
N ILE A 150 23.41 0.33 20.67
CA ILE A 150 22.08 0.92 20.45
C ILE A 150 21.68 1.80 21.63
N VAL A 151 21.89 1.34 22.86
CA VAL A 151 21.61 2.11 24.08
C VAL A 151 22.51 3.34 24.17
N ASP A 152 23.82 3.21 23.91
CA ASP A 152 24.76 4.32 23.94
C ASP A 152 24.37 5.42 22.95
N LYS A 153 23.88 5.03 21.77
CA LYS A 153 23.48 5.97 20.72
C LYS A 153 22.10 6.58 20.92
N TYR A 154 21.14 5.80 21.42
CA TYR A 154 19.72 6.17 21.42
C TYR A 154 19.11 6.27 22.83
N GLY A 155 19.86 5.95 23.88
CA GLY A 155 19.41 5.91 25.28
C GLY A 155 18.46 4.75 25.61
N THR A 156 18.11 3.91 24.63
CA THR A 156 17.15 2.82 24.78
C THR A 156 17.34 1.76 23.70
N LEU A 157 17.06 0.50 24.01
CA LEU A 157 17.10 -0.60 23.04
C LEU A 157 16.06 -0.44 21.93
N ASN A 158 14.88 0.06 22.28
CA ASN A 158 13.88 0.39 21.28
C ASN A 158 14.15 1.81 20.78
N PHE A 159 14.96 1.94 19.73
CA PHE A 159 15.29 3.25 19.16
C PHE A 159 14.05 4.08 18.79
N ARG A 160 12.88 3.48 18.53
CA ARG A 160 11.63 4.24 18.28
C ARG A 160 11.08 4.93 19.52
N SER A 161 11.37 4.42 20.71
CA SER A 161 11.03 5.11 21.97
C SER A 161 12.04 6.17 22.36
N SER A 162 13.21 6.23 21.70
CA SER A 162 14.23 7.25 21.94
C SER A 162 13.70 8.66 21.65
N ASP A 163 13.89 9.58 22.59
CA ASP A 163 13.48 10.98 22.41
C ASP A 163 14.27 11.67 21.29
N TYR A 164 15.53 11.28 21.08
CA TYR A 164 16.32 11.72 19.92
C TYR A 164 15.61 11.38 18.60
N ILE A 165 15.15 10.14 18.44
CA ILE A 165 14.46 9.69 17.22
C ILE A 165 13.09 10.36 17.09
N LYS A 166 12.29 10.43 18.17
CA LYS A 166 10.98 11.09 18.16
C LYS A 166 11.09 12.56 17.74
N ASN A 167 12.05 13.30 18.30
CA ASN A 167 12.28 14.70 17.96
C ASN A 167 12.73 14.88 16.52
N LYS A 168 13.63 14.01 16.02
CA LYS A 168 14.06 14.04 14.62
C LYS A 168 12.91 13.78 13.65
N ILE A 169 12.00 12.85 13.97
CA ILE A 169 10.79 12.61 13.18
C ILE A 169 9.91 13.87 13.19
N LYS A 170 9.64 14.44 14.36
CA LYS A 170 8.80 15.66 14.49
C LYS A 170 9.38 16.82 13.69
N GLN A 171 10.69 17.06 13.80
CA GLN A 171 11.38 18.10 13.04
C GLN A 171 11.25 17.88 11.53
N THR A 172 11.51 16.66 11.05
CA THR A 172 11.42 16.35 9.60
C THR A 172 9.99 16.56 9.07
N VAL A 173 8.98 16.16 9.84
CA VAL A 173 7.58 16.34 9.46
C VAL A 173 7.21 17.83 9.47
N MET A 174 7.68 18.60 10.44
CA MET A 174 7.47 20.04 10.51
C MET A 174 8.12 20.76 9.32
N GLU A 175 9.40 20.48 9.04
CA GLU A 175 10.14 21.08 7.92
C GLU A 175 9.48 20.79 6.56
N LYS A 176 9.01 19.56 6.36
CA LYS A 176 8.48 19.13 5.06
C LYS A 176 6.99 19.44 4.85
N TYR A 177 6.19 19.41 5.92
CA TYR A 177 4.72 19.48 5.83
C TYR A 177 4.10 20.56 6.70
N GLY A 178 4.89 21.33 7.46
CA GLY A 178 4.38 22.40 8.32
C GLY A 178 3.51 21.93 9.49
N VAL A 179 3.56 20.64 9.83
CA VAL A 179 2.75 20.04 10.90
C VAL A 179 3.62 19.24 11.87
N ASP A 180 3.20 19.13 13.12
CA ASP A 180 3.93 18.39 14.16
C ASP A 180 3.74 16.86 14.06
N HIS A 181 2.74 16.41 13.30
CA HIS A 181 2.50 15.00 13.04
C HIS A 181 1.91 14.80 11.63
N ILE A 182 2.42 13.79 10.92
CA ILE A 182 2.11 13.57 9.50
C ILE A 182 0.61 13.36 9.24
N SER A 183 -0.12 12.79 10.21
CA SER A 183 -1.56 12.58 10.08
C SER A 183 -2.37 13.89 10.06
N LYS A 184 -1.80 15.01 10.51
CA LYS A 184 -2.43 16.33 10.46
C LYS A 184 -2.23 17.03 9.12
N SER A 185 -1.33 16.54 8.27
CA SER A 185 -1.13 17.10 6.93
C SER A 185 -2.36 16.85 6.07
N LYS A 186 -2.96 17.93 5.55
CA LYS A 186 -4.14 17.88 4.68
C LYS A 186 -3.84 17.13 3.37
N ASP A 187 -2.70 17.39 2.76
CA ASP A 187 -2.29 16.76 1.50
C ASP A 187 -2.14 15.24 1.65
N ILE A 188 -1.53 14.81 2.75
CA ILE A 188 -1.41 13.37 3.06
C ILE A 188 -2.78 12.74 3.32
N LYS A 189 -3.71 13.46 3.94
CA LYS A 189 -5.09 12.99 4.15
C LYS A 189 -5.81 12.82 2.82
N LEU A 190 -5.71 13.79 1.90
CA LEU A 190 -6.30 13.72 0.56
C LEU A 190 -5.71 12.57 -0.26
N LEU A 191 -4.38 12.42 -0.25
CA LEU A 191 -3.70 11.33 -0.94
C LEU A 191 -4.15 9.95 -0.43
N LYS A 192 -4.41 9.79 0.87
CA LYS A 192 -4.94 8.53 1.42
C LYS A 192 -6.34 8.23 0.91
N ILE A 193 -7.20 9.25 0.80
CA ILE A 193 -8.57 9.13 0.29
C ILE A 193 -8.53 8.74 -1.19
N GLU A 194 -7.75 9.43 -2.02
CA GLU A 194 -7.60 9.15 -3.45
C GLU A 194 -7.12 7.71 -3.70
N ASN A 195 -6.13 7.25 -2.95
CA ASN A 195 -5.64 5.88 -3.03
C ASN A 195 -6.71 4.85 -2.64
N CYS A 196 -7.51 5.13 -1.61
CA CYS A 196 -8.60 4.25 -1.21
C CYS A 196 -9.70 4.23 -2.28
N LEU A 197 -10.08 5.39 -2.82
CA LEU A 197 -11.07 5.48 -3.90
C LEU A 197 -10.62 4.69 -5.13
N THR A 198 -9.37 4.89 -5.56
CA THR A 198 -8.81 4.19 -6.74
C THR A 198 -8.78 2.68 -6.55
N LYS A 199 -8.36 2.21 -5.35
CA LYS A 199 -8.17 0.78 -5.09
C LYS A 199 -9.46 0.06 -4.69
N TYR A 200 -10.35 0.74 -4.01
CA TYR A 200 -11.46 0.14 -3.27
C TYR A 200 -12.83 0.74 -3.59
N GLY A 201 -12.90 1.87 -4.31
CA GLY A 201 -14.15 2.57 -4.61
C GLY A 201 -14.75 3.36 -3.44
N VAL A 202 -14.04 3.46 -2.31
CA VAL A 202 -14.50 4.10 -1.07
C VAL A 202 -13.39 4.98 -0.47
N GLU A 203 -13.76 6.03 0.26
CA GLU A 203 -12.78 6.97 0.84
C GLU A 203 -11.91 6.34 1.93
N TYR A 204 -12.47 5.37 2.65
CA TYR A 204 -11.78 4.65 3.71
C TYR A 204 -11.97 3.15 3.53
N ASN A 205 -10.88 2.40 3.58
CA ASN A 205 -10.89 0.94 3.40
C ASN A 205 -11.82 0.20 4.37
N ALA A 206 -11.97 0.70 5.61
CA ALA A 206 -12.87 0.13 6.61
C ALA A 206 -14.37 0.27 6.26
N GLN A 207 -14.72 1.09 5.26
CA GLN A 207 -16.09 1.16 4.75
C GLN A 207 -16.45 -0.06 3.89
N ARG A 208 -15.46 -0.87 3.48
CA ARG A 208 -15.74 -2.12 2.76
C ARG A 208 -16.09 -3.28 3.71
N PRO A 209 -17.15 -4.06 3.43
CA PRO A 209 -17.57 -5.18 4.29
C PRO A 209 -16.48 -6.25 4.52
N ASP A 210 -15.70 -6.59 3.49
CA ASP A 210 -14.65 -7.61 3.57
C ASP A 210 -13.49 -7.17 4.47
N ILE A 211 -13.09 -5.91 4.37
CA ILE A 211 -12.05 -5.30 5.20
C ILE A 211 -12.56 -5.08 6.62
N ALA A 212 -13.77 -4.54 6.79
CA ALA A 212 -14.41 -4.37 8.08
C ALA A 212 -14.49 -5.70 8.83
N HIS A 213 -14.93 -6.77 8.16
CA HIS A 213 -15.00 -8.11 8.74
C HIS A 213 -13.62 -8.60 9.18
N LYS A 214 -12.59 -8.40 8.36
CA LYS A 214 -11.22 -8.78 8.73
C LYS A 214 -10.74 -8.00 9.95
N MET A 215 -11.06 -6.72 10.04
CA MET A 215 -10.70 -5.87 11.18
C MET A 215 -11.41 -6.28 12.48
N THR A 216 -12.67 -6.68 12.39
CA THR A 216 -13.47 -7.06 13.57
C THR A 216 -13.26 -8.52 14.00
N SER A 217 -13.00 -9.44 13.05
CA SER A 217 -12.93 -10.89 13.31
C SER A 217 -11.85 -11.34 14.31
N SER A 218 -10.80 -10.54 14.52
CA SER A 218 -9.73 -10.82 15.48
C SER A 218 -9.88 -10.04 16.80
N ASN A 219 -11.02 -9.42 17.04
CA ASN A 219 -11.24 -8.61 18.24
C ASN A 219 -11.51 -9.51 19.45
N PHE A 220 -10.73 -9.35 20.52
CA PHE A 220 -10.84 -10.13 21.76
C PHE A 220 -12.18 -9.93 22.51
N MET A 221 -12.96 -8.91 22.13
CA MET A 221 -14.27 -8.60 22.74
C MET A 221 -15.45 -9.33 22.11
N LEU A 222 -15.24 -10.12 21.05
CA LEU A 222 -16.30 -10.92 20.43
C LEU A 222 -16.75 -12.04 21.37
N LYS A 223 -18.06 -12.24 21.43
CA LYS A 223 -18.76 -13.28 22.17
C LYS A 223 -19.40 -14.24 21.17
N GLU A 224 -19.39 -15.53 21.47
CA GLU A 224 -20.12 -16.53 20.68
C GLU A 224 -21.57 -16.60 21.15
N TYR A 225 -22.50 -16.42 20.22
CA TYR A 225 -23.93 -16.63 20.45
C TYR A 225 -24.39 -17.87 19.71
N LYS A 226 -24.94 -18.84 20.44
CA LYS A 226 -25.47 -20.08 19.88
C LYS A 226 -26.98 -19.98 19.75
N PHE A 227 -27.47 -20.00 18.53
CA PHE A 227 -28.89 -20.02 18.20
C PHE A 227 -29.51 -21.40 18.53
N PRO A 228 -30.86 -21.48 18.65
CA PRO A 228 -31.56 -22.75 18.85
C PRO A 228 -31.22 -23.86 17.86
N SER A 229 -30.98 -23.55 16.57
CA SER A 229 -30.54 -24.53 15.56
C SER A 229 -29.14 -25.08 15.78
N GLY A 230 -28.34 -24.43 16.63
CA GLY A 230 -26.91 -24.67 16.77
C GLY A 230 -26.01 -23.81 15.90
N ARG A 231 -26.56 -22.91 15.05
CA ARG A 231 -25.78 -21.85 14.40
C ARG A 231 -25.03 -21.03 15.46
N ILE A 232 -23.77 -20.69 15.18
CA ILE A 232 -22.94 -19.87 16.07
C ILE A 232 -22.51 -18.62 15.32
N ASP A 233 -22.89 -17.46 15.85
CA ASP A 233 -22.44 -16.16 15.36
C ASP A 233 -21.53 -15.49 16.39
N LYS A 234 -20.55 -14.73 15.90
CA LYS A 234 -19.66 -13.90 16.74
C LYS A 234 -20.19 -12.47 16.78
N VAL A 235 -20.59 -12.05 17.96
CA VAL A 235 -21.29 -10.79 18.24
C VAL A 235 -20.56 -10.00 19.32
N GLN A 236 -20.90 -8.72 19.53
CA GLN A 236 -20.23 -7.88 20.53
C GLN A 236 -21.20 -7.13 21.44
N GLY A 237 -20.67 -6.56 22.53
CA GLY A 237 -21.45 -5.72 23.43
C GLY A 237 -22.66 -6.43 24.03
N TYR A 238 -23.85 -5.85 23.83
CA TYR A 238 -25.14 -6.32 24.33
C TYR A 238 -25.95 -7.11 23.28
N GLU A 239 -25.39 -7.35 22.08
CA GLU A 239 -26.05 -8.11 21.01
C GLU A 239 -26.55 -9.50 21.45
N PRO A 240 -25.86 -10.27 22.33
CA PRO A 240 -26.41 -11.54 22.82
C PRO A 240 -27.78 -11.41 23.52
N TYR A 241 -28.03 -10.31 24.24
CA TYR A 241 -29.31 -10.07 24.90
C TYR A 241 -30.39 -9.74 23.88
N ALA A 242 -30.06 -8.89 22.90
CA ALA A 242 -30.95 -8.58 21.79
C ALA A 242 -31.35 -9.81 20.98
N LEU A 243 -30.41 -10.69 20.68
CA LEU A 243 -30.70 -11.95 20.00
C LEU A 243 -31.60 -12.86 20.84
N ASN A 244 -31.35 -12.98 22.15
CA ASN A 244 -32.24 -13.75 23.04
C ASN A 244 -33.65 -13.18 23.08
N ASP A 245 -33.82 -11.86 23.16
CA ASP A 245 -35.13 -11.24 23.14
C ASP A 245 -35.82 -11.45 21.80
N LEU A 246 -35.10 -11.33 20.68
CA LEU A 246 -35.65 -11.56 19.34
C LEU A 246 -36.19 -12.98 19.17
N ILE A 247 -35.44 -13.99 19.63
CA ILE A 247 -35.84 -15.38 19.53
C ILE A 247 -36.96 -15.72 20.51
N ASN A 248 -36.80 -15.40 21.79
CA ASN A 248 -37.68 -15.91 22.84
C ASN A 248 -38.91 -15.02 23.10
N SER A 249 -38.77 -13.71 22.95
CA SER A 249 -39.82 -12.74 23.28
C SER A 249 -40.57 -12.25 22.04
N TYR A 250 -39.87 -12.12 20.91
CA TYR A 250 -40.45 -11.65 19.64
C TYR A 250 -40.68 -12.77 18.62
N GLU A 251 -40.29 -14.02 18.96
CA GLU A 251 -40.50 -15.22 18.13
C GLU A 251 -40.00 -15.07 16.68
N ILE A 252 -38.88 -14.35 16.50
CA ILE A 252 -38.27 -14.15 15.19
C ILE A 252 -37.58 -15.44 14.75
N ASN A 253 -37.80 -15.85 13.50
CA ASN A 253 -37.10 -16.99 12.92
C ASN A 253 -35.61 -16.65 12.77
N GLU A 254 -34.75 -17.45 13.38
CA GLU A 254 -33.29 -17.24 13.36
C GLU A 254 -32.68 -17.23 11.94
N ASN A 255 -33.34 -17.84 10.95
CA ASN A 255 -32.91 -17.80 9.56
C ASN A 255 -33.07 -16.41 8.94
N ASP A 256 -33.99 -15.59 9.45
CA ASP A 256 -34.18 -14.22 9.02
C ASP A 256 -33.19 -13.25 9.70
N ILE A 257 -32.44 -13.72 10.70
CA ILE A 257 -31.51 -12.90 11.48
C ILE A 257 -30.11 -12.94 10.88
N ILE A 258 -29.65 -11.77 10.44
CA ILE A 258 -28.32 -11.51 9.92
C ILE A 258 -27.56 -10.65 10.93
N THR A 259 -26.39 -11.13 11.35
CA THR A 259 -25.46 -10.40 12.22
C THR A 259 -24.11 -10.18 11.52
N GLY A 260 -23.29 -9.29 12.09
CA GLY A 260 -21.98 -8.96 11.56
C GLY A 260 -22.01 -8.09 10.31
N VAL A 261 -20.83 -7.78 9.76
CA VAL A 261 -20.69 -6.66 8.80
C VAL A 261 -20.80 -7.02 7.33
N LYS A 262 -20.86 -8.32 6.98
CA LYS A 262 -20.79 -8.78 5.58
C LYS A 262 -22.12 -8.70 4.83
N ASN A 263 -23.19 -9.19 5.46
CA ASN A 263 -24.47 -9.44 4.79
C ASN A 263 -25.57 -8.47 5.26
N VAL A 264 -25.18 -7.38 5.92
CA VAL A 264 -26.12 -6.33 6.35
C VAL A 264 -26.34 -5.29 5.24
N PRO A 265 -27.47 -4.56 5.28
CA PRO A 265 -27.79 -3.52 4.32
C PRO A 265 -26.71 -2.47 4.06
N GLU A 266 -26.79 -1.85 2.88
CA GLU A 266 -25.94 -0.74 2.49
C GLU A 266 -26.48 0.61 2.95
N ILE A 267 -26.07 1.02 4.16
CA ILE A 267 -26.50 2.27 4.76
C ILE A 267 -25.33 3.25 4.81
N TRP A 268 -25.42 4.33 4.02
CA TRP A 268 -24.46 5.44 4.05
C TRP A 268 -25.04 6.62 4.82
N TYR A 269 -24.22 7.27 5.63
CA TYR A 269 -24.62 8.48 6.35
C TYR A 269 -23.48 9.51 6.35
N TYR A 270 -23.83 10.76 6.61
CA TYR A 270 -22.87 11.84 6.83
C TYR A 270 -22.87 12.20 8.31
N ASP A 271 -21.69 12.30 8.93
CA ASP A 271 -21.60 12.77 10.31
C ASP A 271 -21.81 14.30 10.41
N ILE A 272 -21.79 14.81 11.64
CA ILE A 272 -21.92 16.26 11.92
C ILE A 272 -20.88 17.14 11.22
N ASN A 273 -19.77 16.58 10.74
CA ASN A 273 -18.71 17.27 10.02
C ASN A 273 -18.80 17.04 8.49
N GLN A 274 -19.92 16.50 8.00
CA GLN A 274 -20.14 16.16 6.59
C GLN A 274 -19.16 15.10 6.05
N GLN A 275 -18.59 14.27 6.91
CA GLN A 275 -17.81 13.13 6.46
C GLN A 275 -18.72 11.95 6.16
N LYS A 276 -18.54 11.31 4.99
CA LYS A 276 -19.30 10.13 4.58
C LYS A 276 -18.81 8.88 5.30
N HIS A 277 -19.73 8.10 5.85
CA HIS A 277 -19.46 6.86 6.59
C HIS A 277 -20.37 5.73 6.13
N ARG A 278 -19.86 4.49 6.23
CA ARG A 278 -20.66 3.27 6.08
C ARG A 278 -21.16 2.85 7.46
N HIS A 279 -22.46 2.70 7.62
CA HIS A 279 -23.05 2.07 8.79
C HIS A 279 -23.20 0.57 8.54
N PHE A 280 -22.71 -0.22 9.49
CA PHE A 280 -22.94 -1.66 9.56
C PHE A 280 -23.85 -1.86 10.77
N VAL A 281 -25.13 -2.12 10.54
CA VAL A 281 -26.10 -2.36 11.61
C VAL A 281 -25.72 -3.62 12.39
N ASP A 282 -25.98 -3.62 13.69
CA ASP A 282 -25.65 -4.73 14.58
C ASP A 282 -26.44 -6.00 14.20
N ILE A 283 -27.77 -5.86 13.97
CA ILE A 283 -28.67 -6.95 13.57
C ILE A 283 -29.59 -6.48 12.44
N PHE A 284 -29.78 -7.32 11.43
CA PHE A 284 -30.77 -7.12 10.36
C PHE A 284 -31.73 -8.31 10.28
N ILE A 285 -33.03 -8.03 10.26
CA ILE A 285 -34.10 -9.02 10.13
C ILE A 285 -34.66 -8.90 8.71
N GLU A 286 -34.25 -9.82 7.83
CA GLU A 286 -34.49 -9.74 6.39
C GLU A 286 -35.98 -9.76 6.05
N ALA A 287 -36.74 -10.71 6.61
CA ALA A 287 -38.18 -10.86 6.35
C ALA A 287 -39.01 -9.61 6.73
N GLN A 288 -38.50 -8.75 7.60
CA GLN A 288 -39.19 -7.53 8.05
C GLN A 288 -38.60 -6.25 7.46
N ASN A 289 -37.53 -6.37 6.66
CA ASN A 289 -36.72 -5.24 6.23
C ASN A 289 -36.32 -4.32 7.42
N LYS A 290 -35.98 -4.94 8.57
CA LYS A 290 -35.80 -4.24 9.85
C LYS A 290 -34.36 -4.30 10.35
N CYS A 291 -33.82 -3.14 10.64
CA CYS A 291 -32.53 -2.93 11.30
C CYS A 291 -32.72 -2.76 12.81
N ILE A 292 -31.87 -3.41 13.60
CA ILE A 292 -31.79 -3.24 15.05
C ILE A 292 -30.37 -2.85 15.42
N GLU A 293 -30.22 -1.65 15.97
CA GLU A 293 -28.98 -1.19 16.57
C GLU A 293 -29.01 -1.41 18.07
N VAL A 294 -28.02 -2.10 18.61
CA VAL A 294 -27.94 -2.43 20.03
C VAL A 294 -26.99 -1.44 20.72
N LYS A 295 -27.49 -0.75 21.76
CA LYS A 295 -26.71 0.26 22.49
C LYS A 295 -26.84 0.06 24.00
N SER A 296 -25.89 0.63 24.73
CA SER A 296 -26.01 0.79 26.17
C SER A 296 -26.60 2.16 26.48
N SER A 297 -27.06 2.33 27.72
CA SER A 297 -27.51 3.63 28.25
C SER A 297 -26.47 4.76 28.09
N TRP A 298 -25.19 4.40 27.96
CA TRP A 298 -24.11 5.36 27.71
C TRP A 298 -23.91 5.64 26.21
N THR A 299 -23.87 4.61 25.37
CA THR A 299 -23.55 4.79 23.93
C THR A 299 -24.69 5.40 23.12
N VAL A 300 -25.96 5.23 23.55
CA VAL A 300 -27.11 5.84 22.86
C VAL A 300 -27.04 7.37 22.84
N LYS A 301 -26.38 7.98 23.82
CA LYS A 301 -26.22 9.44 23.94
C LYS A 301 -25.20 10.03 22.94
N MET A 302 -24.52 9.20 22.15
CA MET A 302 -23.56 9.68 21.17
C MET A 302 -24.25 10.28 19.93
N LYS A 303 -23.70 11.38 19.41
CA LYS A 303 -24.32 12.22 18.36
C LYS A 303 -24.70 11.49 17.07
N ASN A 304 -23.99 10.41 16.73
CA ASN A 304 -24.17 9.74 15.43
C ASN A 304 -25.17 8.59 15.46
N VAL A 305 -25.70 8.18 16.62
CA VAL A 305 -26.59 7.01 16.71
C VAL A 305 -27.88 7.25 15.92
N PHE A 306 -28.55 8.38 16.18
CA PHE A 306 -29.82 8.74 15.52
C PHE A 306 -29.63 9.11 14.04
N ILE A 307 -28.50 9.70 13.66
CA ILE A 307 -28.19 10.00 12.26
C ILE A 307 -28.18 8.72 11.40
N LYS A 308 -27.64 7.61 11.94
CA LYS A 308 -27.65 6.32 11.26
C LYS A 308 -29.05 5.76 11.09
N GLN A 309 -29.89 5.89 12.13
CA GLN A 309 -31.30 5.51 12.09
C GLN A 309 -32.03 6.29 11.00
N ASP A 310 -31.87 7.62 10.96
CA ASP A 310 -32.50 8.48 9.94
C ASP A 310 -32.04 8.10 8.52
N ALA A 311 -30.74 7.84 8.33
CA ALA A 311 -30.19 7.41 7.05
C ALA A 311 -30.78 6.07 6.58
N ALA A 312 -30.94 5.12 7.49
CA ALA A 312 -31.55 3.83 7.15
C ALA A 312 -33.05 3.95 6.86
N LYS A 313 -33.79 4.74 7.65
CA LYS A 313 -35.21 5.02 7.42
C LYS A 313 -35.43 5.69 6.07
N ALA A 314 -34.56 6.62 5.67
CA ALA A 314 -34.60 7.27 4.36
C ALA A 314 -34.41 6.29 3.18
N LEU A 315 -33.75 5.14 3.43
CA LEU A 315 -33.61 4.04 2.46
C LEU A 315 -34.78 3.05 2.50
N GLY A 316 -35.78 3.26 3.37
CA GLY A 316 -36.97 2.42 3.49
C GLY A 316 -36.86 1.27 4.48
N TYR A 317 -35.81 1.22 5.30
CA TYR A 317 -35.69 0.23 6.37
C TYR A 317 -36.52 0.63 7.60
N LEU A 318 -37.18 -0.34 8.22
CA LEU A 318 -37.62 -0.18 9.62
C LEU A 318 -36.36 -0.16 10.48
N TYR A 319 -36.26 0.73 11.47
CA TYR A 319 -35.02 0.87 12.23
C TYR A 319 -35.27 1.17 13.69
N GLU A 320 -34.92 0.22 14.56
CA GLU A 320 -35.06 0.37 16.01
C GLU A 320 -33.68 0.44 16.68
N ILE A 321 -33.55 1.29 17.71
CA ILE A 321 -32.39 1.30 18.61
C ILE A 321 -32.83 0.70 19.94
N TRP A 322 -32.25 -0.42 20.33
CA TRP A 322 -32.55 -1.10 21.58
C TRP A 322 -31.47 -0.80 22.61
N VAL A 323 -31.88 -0.19 23.72
CA VAL A 323 -30.98 0.24 24.78
C VAL A 323 -31.04 -0.72 25.95
N TYR A 324 -29.90 -1.36 26.25
CA TYR A 324 -29.75 -2.29 27.35
C TYR A 324 -29.02 -1.64 28.54
N ASN A 325 -29.43 -2.00 29.75
CA ASN A 325 -28.65 -1.74 30.96
C ASN A 325 -27.57 -2.83 31.19
N GLU A 326 -26.74 -2.64 32.21
CA GLU A 326 -25.66 -3.58 32.57
C GLU A 326 -26.13 -5.00 32.93
N LYS A 327 -27.42 -5.16 33.27
CA LYS A 327 -28.05 -6.46 33.58
C LYS A 327 -28.61 -7.15 32.34
N GLY A 328 -28.48 -6.55 31.15
CA GLY A 328 -29.01 -7.12 29.92
C GLY A 328 -30.53 -6.97 29.78
N ILE A 329 -31.13 -5.97 30.45
CA ILE A 329 -32.56 -5.67 30.35
C ILE A 329 -32.76 -4.45 29.45
N ILE A 330 -33.71 -4.51 28.52
CA ILE A 330 -34.12 -3.36 27.70
C ILE A 330 -34.73 -2.30 28.60
N ILE A 331 -34.19 -1.08 28.54
CA ILE A 331 -34.69 0.07 29.29
C ILE A 331 -35.33 1.13 28.40
N GLU A 332 -35.00 1.13 27.11
CA GLU A 332 -35.50 2.13 26.15
C GLU A 332 -35.45 1.55 24.73
N LYS A 333 -36.45 1.92 23.91
CA LYS A 333 -36.48 1.64 22.48
C LYS A 333 -36.78 2.92 21.72
N HIS A 334 -35.96 3.22 20.71
CA HIS A 334 -36.21 4.32 19.78
C HIS A 334 -36.62 3.72 18.44
N ILE A 335 -37.80 4.09 17.95
CA ILE A 335 -38.41 3.53 16.73
C ILE A 335 -38.24 4.49 15.56
#